data_AF-A0A2D4J9Q4-F1
#
_entry.id   AF-A0A2D4J9Q4-F1
#
_cell.length_a   1.000
_cell.length_b   1.000
_cell.length_c   1.000
_cell.angle_alpha   90.00
_cell.angle_beta   90.00
_cell.angle_gamma   90.00
#
_symmetry.space_group_name_H-M   'P 1'
#
loop_
_entity.id
_entity.type
_entity.pdbx_description
1 polymer ?
#
loop_
_entity_poly.entity_id
_entity_poly.type
_entity_poly.pdbx_seq_one_letter_code
_entity_poly.pdbx_strand_id
1 'polypeptide(L)'
;HEINLSLQEEMARKLKLAKQYYFENANKPGRWLSHKLKKEQEKRTIIALQNENGILCPQLDQKKIIAQNFFANLYKKEEILDENITQYFEGKELPNISETSRELLNDKITLKEAQGKLQEKKLTKLQDQMEYPQNFTKNSKIY
;
A
#
# COMPACT_ATOMS: atom_id res chain seq x y z
N HIS A 1 23.38 36.36 -10.84
CA HIS A 1 22.84 36.52 -12.21
C HIS A 1 22.84 35.20 -12.99
N GLU A 2 23.88 34.37 -12.88
CA GLU A 2 24.05 33.10 -13.63
C GLU A 2 23.01 32.01 -13.31
N ILE A 3 22.61 31.84 -12.04
CA ILE A 3 21.59 30.85 -11.63
C ILE A 3 20.24 31.09 -12.33
N ASN A 4 19.90 32.36 -12.57
CA ASN A 4 18.65 32.75 -13.22
C ASN A 4 18.67 32.43 -14.72
N LEU A 5 19.83 32.62 -15.37
CA LEU A 5 20.04 32.28 -16.77
C LEU A 5 19.97 30.75 -16.99
N SER A 6 20.61 29.96 -16.13
CA SER A 6 20.54 28.49 -16.19
C SER A 6 19.11 27.96 -16.03
N LEU A 7 18.33 28.55 -15.12
CA LEU A 7 16.93 28.16 -14.93
C LEU A 7 16.10 28.48 -16.17
N GLN A 8 16.33 29.66 -16.77
CA GLN A 8 15.63 30.11 -17.96
C GLN A 8 15.95 29.22 -19.18
N GLU A 9 17.20 28.81 -19.35
CA GLU A 9 17.61 27.85 -20.37
C GLU A 9 16.96 26.47 -20.17
N GLU A 10 16.87 25.99 -18.94
CA GLU A 10 16.24 24.72 -18.62
C GLU A 10 14.73 24.76 -18.91
N MET A 11 14.05 25.86 -18.58
CA MET A 11 12.65 26.08 -18.91
C MET A 11 12.42 26.12 -20.42
N ALA A 12 13.27 26.82 -21.18
CA ALA A 12 13.18 26.87 -22.64
C ALA A 12 13.34 25.48 -23.28
N ARG A 13 14.26 24.66 -22.75
CA ARG A 13 14.45 23.26 -23.19
C ARG A 13 13.21 22.41 -22.89
N LYS A 14 12.63 22.53 -21.70
CA LYS A 14 11.40 21.80 -21.31
C LYS A 14 10.22 22.18 -22.21
N LEU A 15 10.03 23.47 -22.49
CA LEU A 15 9.00 23.96 -23.41
C LEU A 15 9.18 23.43 -24.83
N LYS A 16 10.41 23.44 -25.35
CA LYS A 16 10.72 22.89 -26.67
C LYS A 16 10.41 21.39 -26.76
N LEU A 17 10.80 20.63 -25.74
CA LEU A 17 10.48 19.20 -25.66
C LEU A 17 8.97 18.97 -25.59
N ALA A 18 8.24 19.71 -24.76
CA ALA A 18 6.78 19.61 -24.67
C ALA A 18 6.14 19.88 -26.04
N LYS A 19 6.55 20.95 -26.74
CA LYS A 19 6.07 21.25 -28.09
C LYS A 19 6.29 20.08 -29.05
N GLN A 20 7.51 19.53 -29.03
CA GLN A 20 7.88 18.42 -29.91
C GLN A 20 7.11 17.13 -29.58
N TYR A 21 6.84 16.85 -28.30
CA TYR A 21 6.11 15.63 -27.89
C TYR A 21 4.61 15.72 -28.12
N TYR A 22 3.98 16.85 -27.80
CA TYR A 22 2.53 16.98 -27.82
C TYR A 22 1.96 17.44 -29.17
N PHE A 23 2.74 18.17 -29.98
CA PHE A 23 2.24 18.74 -31.23
C PHE A 23 2.95 18.19 -32.47
N GLU A 24 4.28 18.11 -32.48
CA GLU A 24 5.04 17.71 -33.68
C GLU A 24 5.14 16.19 -33.89
N ASN A 25 5.07 15.40 -32.81
CA ASN A 25 5.07 13.93 -32.87
C ASN A 25 3.67 13.32 -32.62
N ALA A 26 2.60 14.13 -32.58
CA ALA A 26 1.23 13.67 -32.30
C ALA A 26 0.74 12.61 -33.30
N ASN A 27 1.25 12.66 -34.53
CA ASN A 27 1.02 11.73 -35.63
C ASN A 27 1.91 10.47 -35.59
N LYS A 28 2.70 10.25 -34.52
CA LYS A 28 3.55 9.06 -34.32
C LYS A 28 3.16 8.33 -33.02
N PRO A 29 1.96 7.71 -32.98
CA PRO A 29 1.42 7.12 -31.75
C PRO A 29 2.32 6.03 -31.15
N GLY A 30 3.00 5.23 -31.97
CA GLY A 30 3.96 4.23 -31.49
C GLY A 30 5.15 4.85 -30.75
N ARG A 31 5.71 5.94 -31.28
CA ARG A 31 6.84 6.66 -30.64
C ARG A 31 6.41 7.27 -29.30
N TRP A 32 5.20 7.81 -29.25
CA TRP A 32 4.62 8.36 -28.03
C TRP A 32 4.38 7.29 -26.97
N LEU A 33 3.83 6.13 -27.36
CA LEU A 33 3.64 5.00 -26.47
C LEU A 33 4.97 4.49 -25.90
N SER A 34 5.99 4.27 -26.75
CA SER A 34 7.32 3.84 -26.28
C SER A 34 7.94 4.84 -25.31
N HIS A 35 7.83 6.14 -25.57
CA HIS A 35 8.32 7.17 -24.65
C HIS A 35 7.58 7.15 -23.31
N LYS A 36 6.25 7.04 -23.32
CA LYS A 36 5.42 6.96 -22.11
C LYS A 36 5.77 5.73 -21.29
N LEU A 37 5.91 4.56 -21.94
CA LEU A 37 6.32 3.31 -21.29
C LEU A 37 7.70 3.44 -20.67
N LYS A 38 8.67 4.02 -21.38
CA LYS A 38 10.01 4.27 -20.85
C LYS A 38 9.96 5.17 -19.60
N LYS A 39 9.18 6.26 -19.64
CA LYS A 39 9.02 7.16 -18.49
C LYS A 39 8.35 6.49 -17.30
N GLU A 40 7.34 5.66 -17.53
CA GLU A 40 6.72 4.86 -16.48
C GLU A 40 7.67 3.80 -15.90
N GLN A 41 8.47 3.15 -16.74
CA GLN A 41 9.48 2.20 -16.30
C GLN A 41 10.57 2.87 -15.47
N GLU A 42 11.09 4.02 -15.90
CA GLU A 42 12.07 4.83 -15.17
C GLU A 42 11.57 5.18 -13.76
N LYS A 43 10.30 5.61 -13.62
CA LYS A 43 9.71 5.94 -12.31
C LYS A 43 9.56 4.75 -11.37
N ARG A 44 9.28 3.56 -11.92
CA ARG A 44 9.06 2.33 -11.14
C ARG A 44 10.35 1.60 -10.81
N THR A 45 11.44 1.90 -11.52
CA THR A 45 12.71 1.20 -11.35
C THR A 45 13.48 1.77 -10.17
N ILE A 46 13.87 0.90 -9.24
CA ILE A 46 14.75 1.28 -8.12
C ILE A 46 16.18 1.45 -8.64
N ILE A 47 16.61 2.70 -8.81
CA ILE A 47 17.93 3.06 -9.36
C ILE A 47 19.06 2.78 -8.36
N ALA A 48 18.84 3.02 -7.07
CA ALA A 48 19.80 2.75 -6.01
C ALA A 48 19.09 2.55 -4.67
N LEU A 49 19.75 1.85 -3.74
CA LEU A 49 19.29 1.70 -2.35
C LEU A 49 20.37 2.21 -1.40
N GLN A 50 19.96 2.75 -0.26
CA GLN A 50 20.88 3.23 0.77
C GLN A 50 21.27 2.08 1.70
N ASN A 51 22.57 1.95 2.00
CA ASN A 51 23.05 0.97 2.97
C ASN A 51 22.94 1.49 4.42
N GLU A 52 23.28 0.64 5.40
CA GLU A 52 23.25 0.98 6.84
C GLU A 52 24.16 2.17 7.20
N ASN A 53 25.22 2.41 6.42
CA ASN A 53 26.14 3.53 6.59
C ASN A 53 25.69 4.80 5.86
N GLY A 54 24.49 4.80 5.28
CA GLY A 54 23.92 5.94 4.58
C GLY A 54 24.41 6.15 3.15
N ILE A 55 25.19 5.23 2.58
CA ILE A 55 25.79 5.32 1.24
C ILE A 55 24.81 4.77 0.20
N LEU A 56 24.68 5.47 -0.94
CA LEU A 56 23.82 5.09 -2.04
C LEU A 56 24.48 4.05 -2.96
N CYS A 57 23.88 2.86 -3.05
CA CYS A 57 24.37 1.70 -3.78
C CYS A 57 23.52 1.42 -5.04
N PRO A 58 24.01 1.75 -6.25
CA PRO A 58 23.31 1.45 -7.50
C PRO A 58 23.45 0.00 -7.98
N GLN A 59 24.49 -0.72 -7.53
CA GLN A 59 24.80 -2.08 -7.97
C GLN A 59 23.71 -3.07 -7.55
N LEU A 60 23.38 -4.00 -8.45
CA LEU A 60 22.26 -4.93 -8.25
C LEU A 60 22.48 -5.91 -7.09
N ASP A 61 23.71 -6.41 -6.93
CA ASP A 61 24.05 -7.33 -5.83
C ASP A 61 23.95 -6.64 -4.46
N GLN A 62 24.42 -5.40 -4.37
CA GLN A 62 24.30 -4.60 -3.15
C GLN A 62 22.84 -4.31 -2.80
N LYS A 63 22.00 -3.97 -3.79
CA LYS A 63 20.56 -3.77 -3.57
C LYS A 63 19.88 -5.01 -3.00
N LYS A 64 20.22 -6.20 -3.51
CA LYS A 64 19.67 -7.46 -3.00
C LYS A 64 20.03 -7.66 -1.53
N ILE A 65 21.31 -7.47 -1.17
CA ILE A 65 21.78 -7.61 0.21
C ILE A 65 21.07 -6.61 1.13
N ILE A 66 20.99 -5.34 0.72
CA ILE A 66 20.30 -4.29 1.49
C ILE A 66 18.84 -4.65 1.72
N ALA A 67 18.12 -5.04 0.67
CA ALA A 67 16.71 -5.43 0.77
C ALA A 67 16.52 -6.65 1.68
N GLN A 68 17.37 -7.67 1.54
CA GLN A 68 17.33 -8.87 2.38
C GLN A 68 17.55 -8.53 3.86
N ASN A 69 18.60 -7.76 4.18
CA ASN A 69 18.90 -7.36 5.56
C ASN A 69 17.76 -6.53 6.16
N PHE A 70 17.20 -5.60 5.39
CA PHE A 70 16.07 -4.79 5.82
C PHE A 70 14.87 -5.66 6.22
N PHE A 71 14.43 -6.56 5.35
CA PHE A 71 13.27 -7.42 5.65
C PHE A 71 13.58 -8.46 6.72
N ALA A 72 14.82 -8.98 6.76
CA ALA A 72 15.25 -9.85 7.84
C ALA A 72 15.10 -9.15 9.20
N ASN A 73 15.54 -7.89 9.30
CA ASN A 73 15.40 -7.10 10.52
C ASN A 73 13.93 -6.72 10.82
N LEU A 74 13.14 -6.36 9.81
CA LEU A 74 11.73 -5.97 9.97
C LEU A 74 10.89 -7.10 10.57
N TYR A 75 11.21 -8.34 10.23
CA TYR A 75 10.49 -9.53 10.68
C TYR A 75 11.22 -10.31 11.77
N LYS A 76 12.30 -9.76 12.35
CA LYS A 76 12.86 -10.32 13.58
C LYS A 76 11.81 -10.15 14.68
N LYS A 77 11.40 -11.27 15.27
CA LYS A 77 10.60 -11.24 16.49
C LYS A 77 11.47 -10.61 17.58
N GLU A 78 10.94 -9.59 18.22
CA GLU A 78 11.55 -9.05 19.43
C GLU A 78 11.54 -10.15 20.49
N GLU A 79 12.68 -10.37 21.13
CA GLU A 79 12.77 -11.22 22.32
C GLU A 79 12.15 -10.44 23.48
N ILE A 80 10.83 -10.53 23.60
CA ILE A 80 10.10 -9.96 24.71
C ILE A 80 10.29 -10.91 25.89
N LEU A 81 10.92 -10.41 26.96
CA LEU A 81 10.99 -11.14 28.23
C LEU A 81 9.58 -11.31 28.82
N ASP A 82 9.29 -12.49 29.35
CA ASP A 82 7.99 -12.80 29.98
C ASP A 82 7.65 -11.79 31.10
N GLU A 83 8.67 -11.26 31.77
CA GLU A 83 8.56 -10.23 32.81
C GLU A 83 7.92 -8.92 32.30
N ASN A 84 8.23 -8.53 31.06
CA ASN A 84 7.64 -7.33 30.44
C ASN A 84 6.17 -7.55 30.11
N ILE A 85 5.81 -8.79 29.77
CA ILE A 85 4.42 -9.18 29.47
C ILE A 85 3.59 -9.13 30.76
N THR A 86 4.09 -9.68 31.86
CA THR A 86 3.41 -9.63 33.16
C THR A 86 3.27 -8.19 33.66
N GLN A 87 4.33 -7.37 33.62
CA GLN A 87 4.25 -5.95 34.02
C GLN A 87 3.22 -5.16 33.19
N TYR A 88 3.13 -5.43 31.88
CA TYR A 88 2.14 -4.79 31.02
C TYR A 88 0.71 -5.13 31.45
N PHE A 89 0.45 -6.37 31.84
CA PHE A 89 -0.87 -6.80 32.29
C PHE A 89 -1.21 -6.34 33.70
N GLU A 90 -0.23 -6.25 34.60
CA GLU A 90 -0.41 -5.78 35.98
C GLU A 90 -0.91 -4.32 36.05
N GLY A 91 -0.54 -3.48 35.08
CA GLY A 91 -0.97 -2.08 34.99
C GLY A 91 -2.30 -1.86 34.25
N LYS A 92 -2.95 -2.92 33.76
CA LYS A 92 -4.20 -2.82 33.00
C LYS A 92 -5.34 -3.45 33.79
N GLU A 93 -6.37 -2.65 34.08
CA GLU A 93 -7.66 -3.20 34.49
C GLU A 93 -8.32 -3.90 33.29
N LEU A 94 -7.93 -5.15 33.07
CA LEU A 94 -8.59 -5.99 32.08
C LEU A 94 -9.98 -6.37 32.61
N PRO A 95 -11.03 -6.25 31.79
CA PRO A 95 -12.36 -6.71 32.18
C PRO A 95 -12.30 -8.22 32.46
N ASN A 96 -12.54 -8.58 33.71
CA ASN A 96 -12.58 -9.98 34.10
C ASN A 96 -13.89 -10.59 33.59
N ILE A 97 -13.79 -11.73 32.90
CA ILE A 97 -14.95 -12.42 32.35
C ILE A 97 -15.71 -13.05 33.52
N SER A 98 -17.04 -12.88 33.56
CA SER A 98 -17.84 -13.54 34.59
C SER A 98 -17.73 -15.06 34.48
N GLU A 99 -17.81 -15.76 35.60
CA GLU A 99 -17.71 -17.22 35.65
C GLU A 99 -18.75 -17.88 34.72
N THR A 100 -19.96 -17.32 34.66
CA THR A 100 -21.03 -17.71 33.73
C THR A 100 -20.66 -17.58 32.26
N SER A 101 -20.00 -16.49 31.88
CA SER A 101 -19.57 -16.27 30.49
C SER A 101 -18.42 -17.20 30.13
N ARG A 102 -17.56 -17.54 31.10
CA ARG A 102 -16.45 -18.46 30.92
C ARG A 102 -16.91 -19.90 30.73
N GLU A 103 -17.91 -20.34 31.48
CA GLU A 103 -18.56 -21.64 31.28
C GLU A 103 -19.20 -21.73 29.90
N LEU A 104 -19.96 -20.70 29.50
CA LEU A 104 -20.61 -20.66 28.19
C LEU A 104 -19.61 -20.65 27.01
N LEU A 105 -18.47 -19.98 27.17
CA LEU A 105 -17.41 -19.95 26.15
C LEU A 105 -16.61 -21.26 26.04
N ASN A 106 -16.54 -22.04 27.13
CA ASN A 106 -15.86 -23.35 27.14
C ASN A 106 -16.77 -24.51 26.71
N ASP A 107 -18.08 -24.27 26.66
CA ASP A 107 -19.04 -25.26 26.21
C ASP A 107 -18.94 -25.55 24.72
N LYS A 108 -19.48 -26.71 24.31
CA LYS A 108 -19.44 -27.13 22.91
C LYS A 108 -20.38 -26.27 22.07
N ILE A 109 -19.86 -25.75 20.97
CA ILE A 109 -20.66 -25.00 19.99
C ILE A 109 -21.79 -25.90 19.47
N THR A 110 -23.02 -25.42 19.59
CA THR A 110 -24.21 -26.15 19.16
C THR A 110 -24.53 -25.85 17.70
N LEU A 111 -25.04 -26.85 16.96
CA LEU A 111 -25.43 -26.68 15.55
C LEU A 111 -26.42 -25.52 15.32
N LYS A 112 -27.32 -25.28 16.28
CA LYS A 112 -28.28 -24.16 16.23
C LYS A 112 -27.58 -22.79 16.25
N GLU A 113 -26.54 -22.64 17.06
CA GLU A 113 -25.76 -21.39 17.14
C GLU A 113 -25.01 -21.14 15.83
N ALA A 114 -24.39 -22.18 15.28
CA ALA A 114 -23.71 -22.11 13.99
C ALA A 114 -24.68 -21.75 12.84
N GLN A 115 -25.87 -22.37 12.82
CA GLN A 115 -26.90 -22.05 11.82
C GLN A 115 -27.43 -20.62 11.97
N GLY A 116 -27.68 -20.15 13.19
CA GLY A 116 -28.11 -18.79 13.47
C GLY A 116 -27.10 -17.75 12.98
N LYS A 117 -25.81 -17.93 13.32
CA LYS A 117 -24.74 -17.02 12.89
C LYS A 117 -24.54 -17.01 11.37
N LEU A 118 -24.74 -18.15 10.71
CA LEU A 118 -24.68 -18.23 9.24
C LEU A 118 -25.85 -17.47 8.58
N GLN A 119 -27.05 -17.51 9.17
CA GLN A 119 -28.21 -16.75 8.69
C GLN A 119 -28.02 -15.24 8.91
N GLU A 120 -27.54 -14.81 10.09
CA GLU A 120 -27.19 -13.41 10.37
C GLU A 120 -26.18 -12.88 9.34
N LYS A 121 -25.10 -13.62 9.08
CA LYS A 121 -24.08 -13.23 8.09
C LYS A 121 -24.62 -13.13 6.67
N LYS A 122 -25.62 -13.95 6.30
CA LYS A 122 -26.30 -13.83 5.00
C LYS A 122 -27.14 -12.54 4.94
N LEU A 123 -27.79 -12.15 6.03
CA LEU A 123 -28.57 -10.92 6.12
C LEU A 123 -27.69 -9.67 6.00
N THR A 124 -26.54 -9.63 6.69
CA THR A 124 -25.60 -8.50 6.61
C THR A 124 -25.04 -8.33 5.19
N LYS A 125 -24.67 -9.44 4.52
CA LYS A 125 -24.24 -9.38 3.11
C LYS A 125 -25.31 -8.82 2.17
N LEU A 126 -26.59 -9.09 2.45
CA LEU A 126 -27.69 -8.53 1.66
C LEU A 126 -27.86 -7.02 1.91
N GLN A 127 -27.64 -6.55 3.14
CA GLN A 127 -27.65 -5.13 3.47
C GLN A 127 -26.47 -4.39 2.83
N ASP A 128 -25.26 -4.94 2.89
CA ASP A 128 -24.06 -4.38 2.25
C ASP A 128 -24.22 -4.32 0.71
N GLN A 129 -24.94 -5.27 0.12
CA GLN A 129 -25.29 -5.28 -1.31
C GLN A 129 -26.45 -4.34 -1.66
N MET A 130 -27.25 -3.90 -0.70
CA MET A 130 -28.30 -2.90 -0.92
C MET A 130 -27.78 -1.48 -0.72
N GLU A 131 -26.66 -1.32 0.00
CA GLU A 131 -25.98 -0.04 0.27
C GLU A 131 -24.93 0.34 -0.79
N TYR A 132 -24.98 -0.23 -2.01
CA TYR A 132 -24.16 0.27 -3.11
C TYR A 132 -24.44 1.76 -3.32
N PRO A 133 -23.40 2.63 -3.31
CA PRO A 133 -23.62 4.06 -3.54
C PRO A 133 -24.20 4.27 -4.94
N GLN A 134 -25.35 4.94 -4.99
CA GLN A 134 -26.10 5.40 -6.18
C GLN A 134 -25.29 6.29 -7.16
N ASN A 135 -23.97 6.42 -6.96
CA ASN A 135 -23.08 7.31 -7.70
C ASN A 135 -22.51 6.67 -8.99
N PHE A 136 -22.86 5.42 -9.32
CA PHE A 136 -22.37 4.75 -10.53
C PHE A 136 -23.36 4.74 -11.72
N THR A 137 -24.59 5.22 -11.55
CA THR A 137 -25.60 5.28 -12.63
C THR A 137 -25.77 6.71 -13.19
N LYS A 138 -24.69 7.40 -13.56
CA LYS A 138 -24.80 8.69 -14.29
C LYS A 138 -24.12 8.76 -15.66
N ASN A 139 -23.34 7.79 -16.11
CA ASN A 139 -22.61 7.89 -17.39
C ASN A 139 -22.89 6.75 -18.39
N SER A 140 -24.13 6.30 -18.53
CA SER A 140 -24.54 5.40 -19.62
C SER A 140 -25.78 5.91 -20.37
N LYS A 141 -25.76 7.17 -20.80
CA LYS A 141 -26.54 7.61 -21.96
C LYS A 141 -25.68 8.54 -22.81
N ILE A 142 -24.93 7.94 -23.72
CA ILE A 142 -24.48 8.62 -24.93
C ILE A 142 -25.34 8.00 -26.05
N TYR A 143 -26.35 8.76 -26.48
CA TYR A 143 -26.89 8.74 -27.83
C TYR A 143 -26.77 10.18 -28.34
#